data_AF-A0A8S3JUT6-F1
#
_entry.id   AF-A0A8S3JUT6-F1
#
_cell.length_a   1.000
_cell.length_b   1.000
_cell.length_c   1.000
_cell.angle_alpha   90.00
_cell.angle_beta   90.00
_cell.angle_gamma   90.00
#
_symmetry.space_group_name_H-M   'P 1'
#
loop_
_entity.id
_entity.type
_entity.pdbx_description
1 polymer ?
#
loop_
_entity_poly.entity_id
_entity_poly.type
_entity_poly.pdbx_seq_one_letter_code
_entity_poly.pdbx_strand_id
1 'polypeptide(L)'
;MKYFTVNDIPISFCVDGKMYRLRNDAFRLLLQQRRPSQELSTMIEQTSEIYNVSSIGNLVIFLQTLLRSKETFLTDLNRCKSDFKNMDSQETYVNLLDKVRGCQDLCPCCRRPCDVDHTQLRSSPGSEYNEHRCLSGHSLRGMNGYKFEFTEEPSLFMCEQIKDHQIIVIGS
;
A
#
# COMPACT_ATOMS: atom_id res chain seq x y z
N MET A 1 -11.02 -31.24 -36.61
CA MET A 1 -11.02 -30.54 -37.92
C MET A 1 -11.36 -31.55 -39.02
N LYS A 2 -12.51 -31.42 -39.70
CA LYS A 2 -12.93 -32.28 -40.83
C LYS A 2 -12.66 -31.56 -42.17
N TYR A 3 -11.40 -31.21 -42.46
CA TYR A 3 -11.05 -30.40 -43.65
C TYR A 3 -10.48 -31.20 -44.83
N PHE A 4 -10.76 -32.51 -44.91
CA PHE A 4 -10.45 -33.28 -46.12
C PHE A 4 -11.74 -33.85 -46.71
N THR A 5 -12.40 -32.98 -47.47
CA THR A 5 -13.35 -33.25 -48.57
C THR A 5 -14.18 -34.53 -48.47
N VAL A 6 -15.40 -34.40 -47.94
CA VAL A 6 -16.49 -35.40 -48.00
C VAL A 6 -16.99 -35.63 -49.44
N ASN A 7 -16.62 -34.77 -50.39
CA ASN A 7 -17.09 -34.88 -51.76
C ASN A 7 -16.22 -35.85 -52.57
N ASP A 8 -16.87 -36.82 -53.23
CA ASP A 8 -16.23 -37.71 -54.19
C ASP A 8 -15.66 -36.91 -55.37
N ILE A 9 -14.44 -37.23 -55.78
CA ILE A 9 -13.84 -36.63 -56.98
C ILE A 9 -14.63 -37.17 -58.18
N PRO A 10 -15.32 -36.31 -58.94
CA PRO A 10 -16.06 -36.78 -60.09
C PRO A 10 -15.05 -37.27 -61.14
N ILE A 11 -15.20 -38.53 -61.56
CA ILE A 11 -14.36 -39.17 -62.59
C ILE A 11 -14.40 -38.40 -63.92
N SER A 12 -15.46 -37.60 -64.11
CA SER A 12 -15.67 -36.74 -65.26
C SER A 12 -16.15 -35.36 -64.83
N PHE A 13 -15.60 -34.32 -65.45
CA PHE A 13 -15.95 -32.93 -65.18
C PHE A 13 -16.07 -32.13 -66.49
N CYS A 14 -16.87 -31.06 -66.49
CA CYS A 14 -17.09 -30.21 -67.66
C CYS A 14 -16.29 -28.91 -67.54
N VAL A 15 -15.56 -28.55 -68.59
CA VAL A 15 -14.88 -27.25 -68.73
C VAL A 15 -15.25 -26.68 -70.09
N ASP A 16 -15.81 -25.48 -70.13
CA ASP A 16 -16.23 -24.77 -71.35
C ASP A 16 -17.11 -25.62 -72.30
N GLY A 17 -18.05 -26.36 -71.73
CA GLY A 17 -18.98 -27.22 -72.48
C GLY A 17 -18.37 -28.52 -73.00
N LYS A 18 -17.09 -28.79 -72.74
CA LYS A 18 -16.42 -30.04 -73.09
C LYS A 18 -16.29 -30.94 -71.86
N MET A 19 -16.65 -32.21 -72.05
CA MET A 19 -16.52 -33.24 -71.01
C MET A 19 -15.12 -33.83 -71.00
N TYR A 20 -14.47 -33.74 -69.83
CA TYR A 20 -13.16 -34.33 -69.57
C TYR A 20 -13.31 -35.50 -68.61
N ARG A 21 -12.53 -36.55 -68.83
CA ARG A 21 -12.47 -37.72 -67.94
C ARG A 21 -11.06 -37.87 -67.42
N LEU A 22 -10.93 -38.03 -66.10
CA LEU A 22 -9.64 -38.35 -65.49
C LEU A 22 -9.15 -39.70 -66.01
N ARG A 23 -7.89 -39.75 -66.43
CA ARG A 23 -7.22 -41.04 -66.69
C ARG A 23 -7.15 -41.83 -65.38
N ASN A 24 -7.32 -43.14 -65.45
CA ASN A 24 -7.31 -44.02 -64.28
C ASN A 24 -6.04 -43.84 -63.42
N ASP A 25 -4.91 -43.59 -64.07
CA ASP A 25 -3.61 -43.42 -63.42
C ASP A 25 -3.56 -42.12 -62.60
N ALA A 26 -4.08 -41.02 -63.18
CA ALA A 26 -4.21 -39.73 -62.51
C ALA A 26 -5.24 -39.80 -61.37
N PHE A 27 -6.34 -40.53 -61.56
CA PHE A 27 -7.34 -40.76 -60.52
C PHE A 27 -6.77 -41.56 -59.34
N ARG A 28 -5.96 -42.59 -59.61
CA ARG A 28 -5.25 -43.36 -58.56
C ARG A 28 -4.26 -42.50 -57.78
N LEU A 29 -3.49 -41.64 -58.46
CA LEU A 29 -2.56 -40.71 -57.81
C LEU A 29 -3.31 -39.71 -56.91
N LEU A 30 -4.44 -39.15 -57.37
CA LEU A 30 -5.29 -38.27 -56.57
C LEU A 30 -5.86 -38.97 -55.33
N LEU A 31 -6.28 -40.23 -55.47
CA LEU A 31 -6.75 -41.03 -54.33
C LEU A 31 -5.65 -41.30 -53.31
N GLN A 32 -4.40 -41.52 -53.77
CA GLN A 32 -3.24 -41.70 -52.88
C GLN A 32 -2.87 -40.41 -52.14
N GLN A 33 -3.02 -39.24 -52.77
CA GLN A 33 -2.78 -37.94 -52.14
C GLN A 33 -3.92 -37.49 -51.19
N ARG A 34 -5.07 -38.18 -51.19
CA ARG A 34 -6.24 -37.83 -50.35
C ARG A 34 -5.99 -38.11 -48.87
N ARG A 35 -5.11 -39.06 -48.55
CA ARG A 35 -4.73 -39.35 -47.18
C ARG A 35 -3.47 -38.56 -46.84
N PRO A 36 -3.47 -37.74 -45.79
CA PRO A 36 -2.23 -37.17 -45.28
C PRO A 36 -1.24 -38.32 -45.06
N SER A 37 0.05 -38.06 -45.31
CA SER A 37 1.08 -39.05 -45.00
C SER A 37 0.94 -39.42 -43.52
N GLN A 38 1.35 -40.64 -43.17
CA GLN A 38 1.27 -41.10 -41.79
C GLN A 38 2.05 -40.14 -40.88
N GLU A 39 3.21 -39.66 -41.32
CA GLU A 39 4.00 -38.61 -40.66
C GLU A 39 3.22 -37.31 -40.42
N LEU A 40 2.48 -36.81 -41.41
CA LEU A 40 1.70 -35.58 -41.27
C LEU A 40 0.53 -35.78 -40.30
N SER A 41 -0.10 -36.95 -40.29
CA SER A 41 -1.17 -37.28 -39.35
C SER A 41 -0.65 -37.29 -37.91
N THR A 42 0.50 -37.94 -37.68
CA THR A 42 1.15 -37.97 -36.36
C THR A 42 1.56 -36.58 -35.89
N MET A 43 2.11 -35.73 -36.78
CA MET A 43 2.45 -34.35 -36.43
C MET A 43 1.21 -33.53 -36.01
N ILE A 44 0.09 -33.68 -36.72
CA ILE A 44 -1.16 -32.98 -36.40
C ILE A 44 -1.70 -33.42 -35.03
N GLU A 45 -1.66 -34.72 -34.72
CA GLU A 45 -2.07 -35.24 -33.42
C GLU A 45 -1.18 -34.70 -32.29
N GLN A 46 0.15 -34.74 -32.48
CA GLN A 46 1.10 -34.22 -31.50
C GLN A 46 0.92 -32.71 -31.26
N THR A 47 0.75 -31.91 -32.33
CA THR A 47 0.50 -30.47 -32.19
C THR A 47 -0.84 -30.18 -31.50
N SER A 48 -1.86 -30.98 -31.75
CA SER A 48 -3.14 -30.86 -31.05
C SER A 48 -3.01 -31.16 -29.55
N GLU A 49 -2.25 -32.18 -29.17
CA GLU A 49 -1.99 -32.52 -27.76
C GLU A 49 -1.19 -31.41 -27.07
N ILE A 50 -0.11 -30.93 -27.70
CA ILE A 50 0.70 -29.82 -27.17
C ILE A 50 -0.16 -28.58 -26.95
N TYR A 51 -1.05 -28.26 -27.89
CA TYR A 51 -1.95 -27.11 -27.77
C TYR A 51 -2.92 -27.28 -26.59
N ASN A 52 -3.51 -28.47 -26.42
CA ASN A 52 -4.41 -28.76 -25.31
C ASN A 52 -3.71 -28.66 -23.96
N VAL A 53 -2.52 -29.27 -23.84
CA VAL A 53 -1.71 -29.20 -22.60
C VAL A 53 -1.31 -27.77 -22.29
N SER A 54 -0.89 -26.99 -23.29
CA SER A 54 -0.52 -25.58 -23.13
C SER A 54 -1.73 -24.72 -22.73
N SER A 55 -2.90 -24.96 -23.33
CA SER A 55 -4.14 -24.27 -23.00
C SER A 55 -4.58 -24.54 -21.55
N ILE A 56 -4.49 -25.79 -21.10
CA ILE A 56 -4.82 -26.17 -19.72
C ILE A 56 -3.80 -25.56 -18.75
N GLY A 57 -2.50 -25.63 -19.07
CA GLY A 57 -1.44 -25.04 -18.27
C GLY A 57 -1.64 -23.53 -18.07
N ASN A 58 -1.95 -22.81 -19.14
CA ASN A 58 -2.24 -21.37 -19.08
C ASN A 58 -3.46 -21.06 -18.21
N LEU A 59 -4.53 -21.87 -18.30
CA LEU A 59 -5.71 -21.71 -17.46
C LEU A 59 -5.38 -21.93 -15.98
N VAL A 60 -4.57 -22.93 -15.66
CA VAL A 60 -4.13 -23.19 -14.28
C VAL A 60 -3.33 -22.01 -13.72
N ILE A 61 -2.37 -21.48 -14.50
CA ILE A 61 -1.57 -20.30 -14.11
C ILE A 61 -2.47 -19.08 -13.87
N PHE A 62 -3.46 -18.87 -14.75
CA PHE A 62 -4.42 -17.79 -14.61
C PHE A 62 -5.23 -17.93 -13.31
N LEU A 63 -5.79 -19.12 -13.03
CA LEU A 63 -6.55 -19.38 -11.81
C LEU A 63 -5.71 -19.19 -10.54
N GLN A 64 -4.45 -19.64 -10.55
CA GLN A 64 -3.53 -19.44 -9.43
C GLN A 64 -3.23 -17.96 -9.19
N THR A 65 -3.04 -17.19 -10.25
CA THR A 65 -2.80 -15.74 -10.16
C THR A 65 -4.03 -15.02 -9.61
N LEU A 66 -5.23 -15.43 -10.04
CA LEU A 66 -6.49 -14.87 -9.59
C LEU A 66 -6.75 -15.17 -8.10
N LEU A 67 -6.43 -16.39 -7.65
CA LEU A 67 -6.46 -16.77 -6.23
C LEU A 67 -5.49 -15.91 -5.39
N ARG A 68 -4.25 -15.75 -5.85
CA ARG A 68 -3.27 -14.91 -5.16
C ARG A 68 -3.73 -13.46 -5.06
N SER A 69 -4.28 -12.91 -6.14
CA SER A 69 -4.82 -11.54 -6.16
C SER A 69 -5.96 -11.36 -5.15
N LYS A 70 -6.87 -12.34 -5.04
CA LYS A 70 -7.94 -12.34 -4.03
C LYS A 70 -7.38 -12.32 -2.61
N GLU A 71 -6.37 -13.14 -2.32
CA GLU A 71 -5.73 -13.20 -0.99
C GLU A 71 -5.05 -11.89 -0.61
N THR A 72 -4.34 -11.27 -1.56
CA THR A 72 -3.75 -9.93 -1.38
C THR A 72 -4.83 -8.90 -1.05
N PHE A 73 -5.93 -8.90 -1.81
CA PHE A 73 -7.03 -7.94 -1.61
C PHE A 73 -7.70 -8.10 -0.24
N LEU A 74 -7.91 -9.34 0.21
CA LEU A 74 -8.45 -9.62 1.54
C LEU A 74 -7.50 -9.13 2.65
N THR A 75 -6.20 -9.30 2.45
CA THR A 75 -5.18 -8.84 3.40
C THR A 75 -5.18 -7.31 3.50
N ASP A 76 -5.22 -6.61 2.36
CA ASP A 76 -5.28 -5.15 2.32
C ASP A 76 -6.58 -4.62 2.96
N LEU A 77 -7.71 -5.26 2.70
CA LEU A 77 -8.99 -4.87 3.31
C LEU A 77 -8.95 -5.02 4.84
N ASN A 78 -8.39 -6.12 5.34
CA ASN A 78 -8.22 -6.34 6.76
C ASN A 78 -7.27 -5.32 7.39
N ARG A 79 -6.18 -4.94 6.70
CA ARG A 79 -5.28 -3.87 7.13
C ARG A 79 -6.03 -2.54 7.24
N CYS A 80 -6.72 -2.12 6.19
CA CYS A 80 -7.51 -0.88 6.20
C CYS A 80 -8.56 -0.87 7.33
N LYS A 81 -9.21 -2.01 7.59
CA LYS A 81 -10.16 -2.12 8.71
C LYS A 81 -9.48 -1.97 10.07
N SER A 82 -8.29 -2.53 10.24
CA SER A 82 -7.48 -2.34 11.45
C SER A 82 -7.07 -0.88 11.59
N ASP A 83 -6.57 -0.26 10.53
CA ASP A 83 -6.13 1.14 10.52
C ASP A 83 -7.30 2.06 10.87
N PHE A 84 -8.49 1.83 10.31
CA PHE A 84 -9.69 2.60 10.62
C PHE A 84 -10.16 2.40 12.07
N LYS A 85 -10.03 1.20 12.63
CA LYS A 85 -10.31 0.95 14.06
C LYS A 85 -9.29 1.62 14.97
N ASN A 86 -8.04 1.69 14.53
CA ASN A 86 -6.93 2.28 15.27
C ASN A 86 -6.86 3.81 15.07
N MET A 87 -7.61 4.37 14.13
CA MET A 87 -7.85 5.81 14.04
C MET A 87 -8.74 6.22 15.23
N ASP A 88 -8.10 6.44 16.37
CA ASP A 88 -8.74 7.10 17.50
C ASP A 88 -8.97 8.57 17.14
N SER A 89 -10.17 8.81 16.61
CA SER A 89 -10.64 10.15 16.27
C SER A 89 -10.61 11.09 17.48
N GLN A 90 -10.67 10.55 18.71
CA GLN A 90 -10.73 11.32 19.93
C GLN A 90 -9.33 11.79 20.34
N GLU A 91 -8.32 10.91 20.29
CA GLU A 91 -6.90 11.29 20.49
C GLU A 91 -6.42 12.27 19.41
N THR A 92 -6.79 12.01 18.15
CA THR A 92 -6.44 12.91 17.04
C THR A 92 -7.09 14.29 17.21
N TYR A 93 -8.35 14.33 17.63
CA TYR A 93 -9.07 15.58 17.90
C TYR A 93 -8.48 16.35 19.08
N VAL A 94 -8.11 15.67 20.17
CA VAL A 94 -7.45 16.29 21.34
C VAL A 94 -6.09 16.87 20.93
N ASN A 95 -5.27 16.11 20.21
CA ASN A 95 -3.97 16.60 19.73
C ASN A 95 -4.10 17.81 18.79
N LEU A 96 -5.13 17.83 17.93
CA LEU A 96 -5.40 18.98 17.06
C LEU A 96 -5.95 20.18 17.85
N LEU A 97 -6.80 19.95 18.85
CA LEU A 97 -7.29 21.00 19.74
C LEU A 97 -6.13 21.63 20.53
N ASP A 98 -5.20 20.82 21.05
CA ASP A 98 -4.05 21.31 21.78
C ASP A 98 -3.11 22.14 20.89
N LYS A 99 -2.93 21.73 19.63
CA LYS A 99 -2.22 22.55 18.63
C LYS A 99 -2.89 23.91 18.37
N VAL A 100 -4.21 23.94 18.31
CA VAL A 100 -4.96 25.19 18.02
C VAL A 100 -5.04 26.08 19.25
N ARG A 101 -5.19 25.51 20.45
CA ARG A 101 -5.28 26.27 21.71
C ARG A 101 -3.92 26.74 22.21
N GLY A 102 -2.84 26.05 21.83
CA GLY A 102 -1.51 26.29 22.39
C GLY A 102 -1.44 25.93 23.87
N CYS A 103 -0.33 26.27 24.52
CA CYS A 103 -0.17 26.08 25.96
C CYS A 103 -0.97 27.12 26.74
N GLN A 104 -1.74 26.67 27.72
CA GLN A 104 -2.61 27.53 28.53
C GLN A 104 -1.87 28.24 29.68
N ASP A 105 -0.60 27.89 29.91
CA ASP A 105 0.19 28.48 30.98
C ASP A 105 0.57 29.93 30.65
N LEU A 106 0.45 30.77 31.66
CA LEU A 106 0.79 32.19 31.58
C LEU A 106 2.16 32.42 32.19
N CYS A 107 2.96 33.27 31.55
CA CYS A 107 4.22 33.71 32.10
C CYS A 107 4.00 34.45 33.44
N PRO A 108 4.60 34.04 34.57
CA PRO A 108 4.46 34.73 35.84
C PRO A 108 4.98 36.18 35.79
N CYS A 109 6.00 36.45 34.96
CA CYS A 109 6.62 37.77 34.86
C CYS A 109 5.75 38.80 34.13
N CYS A 110 5.08 38.39 33.05
CA CYS A 110 4.37 39.32 32.17
C CYS A 110 2.91 38.95 31.89
N ARG A 111 2.43 37.84 32.46
CA ARG A 111 1.08 37.25 32.32
C ARG A 111 0.64 37.01 30.88
N ARG A 112 1.58 36.97 29.93
CA ARG A 112 1.33 36.59 28.54
C ARG A 112 1.27 35.07 28.40
N PRO A 113 0.45 34.54 27.48
CA PRO A 113 0.40 33.11 27.20
C PRO A 113 1.76 32.59 26.71
N CYS A 114 2.00 31.30 26.94
CA CYS A 114 3.14 30.61 26.36
C CYS A 114 3.01 30.55 24.84
N ASP A 115 4.06 30.94 24.14
CA ASP A 115 4.12 30.99 22.67
C ASP A 115 4.84 29.78 22.07
N VAL A 116 5.22 28.79 22.90
CA VAL A 116 5.92 27.57 22.47
C VAL A 116 4.90 26.52 22.02
N ASP A 117 5.10 25.99 20.82
CA ASP A 117 4.37 24.83 20.33
C ASP A 117 4.95 23.55 20.95
N HIS A 118 4.42 23.18 22.12
CA HIS A 118 4.86 22.00 22.86
C HIS A 118 4.51 20.67 22.16
N THR A 119 3.76 20.69 21.04
CA THR A 119 3.38 19.47 20.32
C THR A 119 4.45 18.96 19.35
N GLN A 120 5.47 19.79 19.06
CA GLN A 120 6.60 19.40 18.21
C GLN A 120 7.67 18.59 18.98
N LEU A 121 7.66 18.69 20.30
CA LEU A 121 8.64 18.08 21.18
C LEU A 121 7.99 16.90 21.93
N ARG A 122 8.69 15.75 21.97
CA ARG A 122 8.15 14.51 22.59
C ARG A 122 8.21 14.51 24.12
N SER A 123 8.84 15.49 24.74
CA SER A 123 8.91 15.62 26.19
C SER A 123 7.76 16.46 26.74
N SER A 124 7.41 16.27 28.01
CA SER A 124 6.30 16.99 28.65
C SER A 124 6.54 18.51 28.62
N PRO A 125 5.50 19.34 28.42
CA PRO A 125 5.60 20.79 28.59
C PRO A 125 6.24 21.13 29.96
N GLY A 126 7.18 22.07 29.97
CA GLY A 126 7.93 22.48 31.16
C GLY A 126 9.17 21.63 31.48
N SER A 127 9.46 20.57 30.71
CA SER A 127 10.71 19.80 30.83
C SER A 127 11.92 20.57 30.30
N GLU A 128 13.14 20.14 30.64
CA GLU A 128 14.40 20.77 30.17
C GLU A 128 14.49 20.90 28.64
N TYR A 129 13.85 19.97 27.92
CA TYR A 129 13.84 19.95 26.46
C TYR A 129 12.55 20.54 25.85
N ASN A 130 11.59 20.98 26.66
CA ASN A 130 10.31 21.55 26.23
C ASN A 130 9.84 22.67 27.18
N GLU A 131 10.73 23.64 27.43
CA GLU A 131 10.50 24.78 28.32
C GLU A 131 9.43 25.73 27.77
N HIS A 132 8.67 26.40 28.66
CA HIS A 132 7.75 27.44 28.21
C HIS A 132 8.52 28.71 27.86
N ARG A 133 8.02 29.46 26.89
CA ARG A 133 8.59 30.76 26.52
C ARG A 133 7.49 31.72 26.12
N CYS A 134 7.62 32.99 26.51
CA CYS A 134 6.76 34.07 26.02
C CYS A 134 7.49 34.93 24.97
N LEU A 135 6.74 35.69 24.18
CA LEU A 135 7.22 36.63 23.15
C LEU A 135 8.23 37.66 23.67
N SER A 136 8.21 37.96 24.97
CA SER A 136 9.19 38.86 25.59
C SER A 136 10.54 38.18 25.89
N GLY A 137 10.70 36.90 25.56
CA GLY A 137 11.95 36.15 25.72
C GLY A 137 12.12 35.45 27.07
N HIS A 138 11.17 35.54 28.01
CA HIS A 138 11.25 34.81 29.27
C HIS A 138 11.13 33.30 29.01
N SER A 139 12.17 32.54 29.35
CA SER A 139 12.12 31.07 29.44
C SER A 139 11.63 30.69 30.82
N LEU A 140 10.50 29.98 30.92
CA LEU A 140 10.06 29.37 32.16
C LEU A 140 10.62 27.95 32.15
N ARG A 141 11.80 27.80 32.75
CA ARG A 141 12.18 26.51 33.30
C ARG A 141 11.12 26.17 34.33
N GLY A 142 10.55 24.97 34.20
CA GLY A 142 9.46 24.50 35.04
C GLY A 142 9.66 24.97 36.47
N MET A 143 8.63 25.59 37.04
CA MET A 143 8.55 25.89 38.47
C MET A 143 8.49 24.57 39.24
N ASN A 144 9.56 23.77 39.19
CA ASN A 144 9.81 22.71 40.15
C ASN A 144 10.22 23.38 41.47
N GLY A 145 9.21 23.98 42.11
CA GLY A 145 9.14 24.27 43.54
C GLY A 145 10.44 24.68 44.21
N TYR A 146 11.08 25.76 43.76
CA TYR A 146 12.07 26.42 44.59
C TYR A 146 11.31 27.12 45.71
N LYS A 147 11.49 26.67 46.95
CA LYS A 147 10.96 27.37 48.13
C LYS A 147 12.10 27.97 48.93
N PHE A 148 11.84 29.09 49.60
CA PHE A 148 12.78 29.60 50.58
C PHE A 148 12.87 28.62 51.75
N GLU A 149 14.08 28.28 52.18
CA GLU A 149 14.29 27.33 53.27
C GLU A 149 13.56 27.77 54.56
N PHE A 150 13.57 29.07 54.83
CA PHE A 150 13.09 29.62 56.09
C PHE A 150 11.59 29.92 56.12
N THR A 151 10.98 30.28 54.99
CA THR A 151 9.56 30.65 54.93
C THR A 151 8.70 29.54 54.31
N GLU A 152 9.31 28.55 53.68
CA GLU A 152 8.65 27.51 52.88
C GLU A 152 7.77 28.03 51.73
N GLU A 153 7.82 29.33 51.44
CA GLU A 153 7.07 29.95 50.36
C GLU A 153 7.78 29.74 49.02
N PRO A 154 7.02 29.57 47.92
CA PRO A 154 7.60 29.46 46.59
C PRO A 154 8.35 30.75 46.22
N SER A 155 9.59 30.60 45.77
CA SER A 155 10.40 31.70 45.26
C SER A 155 9.83 32.18 43.93
N LEU A 156 9.36 33.43 43.93
CA LEU A 156 8.89 34.13 42.73
C LEU A 156 9.99 34.99 42.08
N PHE A 157 11.21 34.96 42.63
CA PHE A 157 12.33 35.76 42.15
C PHE A 157 13.01 35.12 40.95
N MET A 158 13.40 35.94 39.97
CA MET A 158 14.28 35.50 38.89
C MET A 158 15.67 35.16 39.45
N CYS A 159 16.43 34.30 38.75
CA CYS A 159 17.79 33.90 39.15
C CYS A 159 18.70 35.10 39.47
N GLU A 160 18.54 36.20 38.73
CA GLU A 160 19.32 37.44 38.89
C GLU A 160 18.93 38.27 40.12
N GLN A 161 17.76 38.00 40.70
CA GLN A 161 17.20 38.74 41.84
C GLN A 161 17.45 38.03 43.17
N ILE A 162 17.93 36.79 43.13
CA ILE A 162 18.28 35.99 44.30
C ILE A 162 19.64 36.47 44.80
N LYS A 163 19.68 36.92 46.05
CA LYS A 163 20.91 37.40 46.71
C LYS A 163 21.63 36.24 47.39
N ASP A 164 22.96 36.32 47.52
CA ASP A 164 23.81 35.25 48.05
C ASP A 164 23.42 34.71 49.44
N HIS A 165 22.69 35.49 50.23
CA HIS A 165 22.23 35.09 51.57
C HIS A 165 20.86 34.40 51.58
N GLN A 166 20.21 34.23 50.43
CA GLN A 166 18.92 33.57 50.31
C GLN A 166 19.15 32.10 49.93
N ILE A 167 18.98 31.22 50.92
CA ILE A 167 19.12 29.76 50.72
C ILE A 167 17.84 29.22 50.09
N ILE A 168 17.98 28.60 48.92
CA ILE A 168 16.88 28.02 48.15
C ILE A 168 16.99 26.50 48.20
N VAL A 169 15.89 25.83 48.54
CA VAL A 169 15.80 24.37 48.58
C VAL A 169 14.97 23.90 47.39
N ILE A 170 15.45 22.88 46.70
CA ILE A 170 14.74 22.24 45.59
C ILE A 170 13.69 21.30 46.16
N GLY A 171 12.41 21.62 45.99
CA GLY A 171 11.31 20.71 46.34
C GLY A 171 11.33 19.48 45.45
N SER A 172 11.29 18.29 46.08
CA SER A 172 11.10 16.99 45.41
C SER A 172 9.64 16.76 45.08
#